data_AF-A0A7C5YZC1-F1
#
_entry.id   AF-A0A7C5YZC1-F1
#
_cell.length_a   1.000
_cell.length_b   1.000
_cell.length_c   1.000
_cell.angle_alpha   90.00
_cell.angle_beta   90.00
_cell.angle_gamma   90.00
#
_symmetry.space_group_name_H-M   'P 1'
#
loop_
_entity.id
_entity.type
_entity.pdbx_description
1 polymer ?
#
loop_
_entity_poly.entity_id
_entity_poly.type
_entity_poly.pdbx_seq_one_letter_code
_entity_poly.pdbx_strand_id
1 'polypeptide(L)' 'DEVVRYSETLNTLLTSLAVAYSALIRKESRGAHFRLDYPEESNSWVKNIRIIYKDDRFRYEVI' A
#
# COMPACT_ATOMS: atom_id res chain seq x y z
N ASP A 1 -20.24 -14.87 -15.35
CA ASP A 1 -19.14 -15.55 -14.64
C ASP A 1 -17.75 -15.09 -15.05
N GLU A 2 -17.33 -15.28 -16.31
CA GLU A 2 -15.96 -14.95 -16.74
C GLU A 2 -15.63 -13.44 -16.65
N VAL A 3 -16.52 -12.57 -17.13
CA VAL A 3 -16.35 -11.11 -17.05
C VAL A 3 -16.25 -10.63 -15.60
N VAL A 4 -17.04 -11.23 -14.70
CA VAL A 4 -17.00 -10.91 -13.26
C VAL A 4 -15.64 -11.29 -12.68
N ARG A 5 -15.18 -12.52 -12.91
CA ARG A 5 -13.86 -12.98 -12.44
C ARG A 5 -12.70 -12.14 -12.97
N TYR A 6 -12.79 -11.72 -14.23
CA TYR A 6 -11.79 -10.82 -14.82
C TYR A 6 -11.73 -9.49 -14.06
N SER A 7 -12.89 -8.87 -13.80
CA SER A 7 -12.97 -7.63 -13.03
C SER A 7 -12.50 -7.81 -11.59
N GLU A 8 -12.85 -8.91 -10.94
CA GLU A 8 -12.40 -9.24 -9.58
C GLU A 8 -10.86 -9.35 -9.53
N THR A 9 -10.27 -10.04 -10.51
CA THR A 9 -8.81 -10.20 -10.63
C THR A 9 -8.13 -8.84 -10.78
N LEU A 10 -8.66 -7.95 -11.61
CA LEU A 10 -8.12 -6.59 -11.76
C LEU A 10 -8.22 -5.79 -10.46
N ASN A 11 -9.35 -5.87 -9.76
CA ASN A 11 -9.53 -5.18 -8.48
C ASN A 11 -8.56 -5.70 -7.41
N THR A 12 -8.38 -7.03 -7.33
CA THR A 12 -7.40 -7.66 -6.43
C THR A 12 -5.99 -7.21 -6.77
N LEU A 13 -5.63 -7.16 -8.06
CA LEU A 13 -4.30 -6.72 -8.50
C LEU A 13 -4.05 -5.25 -8.11
N LEU A 14 -4.97 -4.35 -8.42
CA LEU A 14 -4.84 -2.93 -8.09
C LEU A 14 -4.73 -2.70 -6.58
N THR A 15 -5.55 -3.40 -5.79
CA THR A 15 -5.53 -3.30 -4.33
C THR A 15 -4.24 -3.85 -3.75
N SER A 16 -3.78 -5.01 -4.23
CA SER A 16 -2.52 -5.63 -3.81
C SER A 16 -1.33 -4.73 -4.08
N LEU A 17 -1.30 -4.07 -5.24
CA LEU A 17 -0.26 -3.10 -5.59
C LEU A 17 -0.29 -1.89 -4.64
N ALA A 18 -1.48 -1.35 -4.32
CA ALA A 18 -1.58 -0.24 -3.39
C ALA A 18 -1.06 -0.61 -1.99
N VAL A 19 -1.37 -1.81 -1.49
CA VAL A 19 -0.84 -2.33 -0.22
C VAL A 19 0.68 -2.46 -0.28
N ALA A 20 1.22 -3.07 -1.34
CA ALA A 20 2.66 -3.27 -1.51
C ALA A 20 3.42 -1.93 -1.57
N TYR A 21 2.92 -0.95 -2.32
CA TYR A 21 3.52 0.39 -2.37
C TYR A 21 3.52 1.07 -1.00
N SER A 22 2.39 1.03 -0.28
CA SER A 22 2.29 1.61 1.05
C SER A 22 3.28 0.98 2.04
N ALA A 23 3.37 -0.36 2.03
CA ALA A 23 4.31 -1.12 2.85
C ALA A 23 5.78 -0.81 2.52
N LEU A 24 6.12 -0.63 1.22
CA LEU A 24 7.47 -0.30 0.80
C LEU A 24 7.91 1.10 1.26
N ILE A 25 6.98 2.08 1.18
CA ILE A 25 7.22 3.48 1.57
C ILE A 25 7.40 3.61 3.08
N ARG A 26 6.61 2.88 3.89
CA ARG A 26 6.69 2.95 5.36
C ARG A 26 8.01 2.34 5.86
N LYS A 27 8.80 3.15 6.57
CA LYS A 27 10.09 2.76 7.16
C LYS A 27 10.03 2.71 8.69
N GLU A 28 9.06 1.95 9.20
CA GLU A 28 8.90 1.57 10.61
C GLU A 28 8.08 0.28 10.67
N SER A 29 7.97 -0.32 11.86
CA SER A 29 6.96 -1.34 12.15
C SER A 29 5.95 -0.75 13.11
N ARG A 30 4.65 -0.92 12.82
CA ARG A 30 3.55 -0.42 13.67
C ARG A 30 2.30 -1.26 13.46
N GLY A 31 1.73 -1.78 14.55
CA GLY A 31 0.55 -2.63 14.50
C GLY A 31 0.74 -3.86 13.61
N ALA A 32 -0.12 -4.03 12.59
CA ALA A 32 -0.06 -5.18 11.68
C ALA A 32 1.05 -5.11 10.60
N HIS A 33 1.71 -3.95 10.44
CA HIS A 33 2.81 -3.80 9.50
C HIS A 33 4.15 -3.99 10.22
N PHE A 34 4.87 -5.07 9.89
CA PHE A 34 6.17 -5.40 10.47
C PHE A 34 7.26 -5.52 9.39
N ARG A 35 8.45 -5.02 9.69
CA ARG A 35 9.62 -5.00 8.82
C ARG A 35 10.88 -5.35 9.59
N LEU A 36 11.61 -6.38 9.15
CA LEU A 36 12.88 -6.77 9.77
C LEU A 36 13.96 -5.68 9.68
N ASP A 37 13.93 -4.85 8.64
CA ASP A 37 14.88 -3.76 8.41
C ASP A 37 14.49 -2.44 9.12
N TYR A 38 13.25 -2.34 9.63
CA TYR A 38 12.75 -1.25 10.46
C TYR A 38 11.84 -1.81 11.57
N PRO A 39 12.38 -2.56 12.55
CA PRO A 39 11.58 -3.40 13.46
C PRO A 39 10.79 -2.63 14.51
N GLU A 40 11.15 -1.36 14.76
CA GLU A 40 10.55 -0.53 15.80
C GLU A 40 9.57 0.49 15.24
N GLU A 41 8.68 0.96 16.12
CA GLU A 41 7.88 2.16 15.88
C GLU A 41 8.74 3.43 15.87
N SER A 42 8.36 4.41 15.05
CA SER A 42 9.02 5.70 14.92
C SER A 42 8.01 6.84 14.96
N ASN A 43 8.20 7.79 15.87
CA ASN A 43 7.36 9.00 15.95
C ASN A 43 7.39 9.84 14.66
N SER A 44 8.47 9.74 13.87
CA SER A 44 8.56 10.40 12.55
C SER A 44 7.55 9.86 11.52
N TRP A 45 6.95 8.70 11.80
CA TRP A 45 6.00 7.98 10.95
C TRP A 45 4.56 7.97 11.48
N VAL A 46 4.26 8.83 12.46
CA VAL A 46 2.89 9.15 12.88
C VAL A 46 2.25 10.05 11.82
N LYS A 47 1.94 9.44 10.67
CA LYS A 47 1.40 10.04 9.45
C LYS A 47 0.77 8.97 8.58
N ASN A 48 -0.08 9.40 7.66
CA ASN A 48 -0.76 8.53 6.72
C ASN A 48 0.01 8.45 5.39
N ILE A 49 -0.05 7.28 4.75
CA ILE A 49 0.41 7.10 3.38
C ILE A 49 -0.82 6.97 2.51
N ARG A 50 -1.01 7.93 1.61
CA ARG A 50 -2.13 7.94 0.66
C ARG A 50 -1.62 7.46 -0.70
N ILE A 51 -2.14 6.34 -1.18
CA ILE A 51 -1.87 5.82 -2.52
C ILE A 51 -2.96 6.30 -3.47
N ILE A 52 -2.56 6.81 -4.64
CA ILE A 52 -3.45 7.36 -5.66
C ILE A 52 -3.17 6.62 -6.96
N TYR A 53 -4.20 6.02 -7.56
CA TYR A 53 -4.12 5.44 -8.90
C TYR A 53 -4.89 6.34 -9.87
N LYS A 54 -4.18 6.88 -10.87
CA LYS A 54 -4.75 7.76 -11.89
C LYS A 54 -3.94 7.67 -13.18
N ASP A 55 -4.60 7.70 -14.33
CA ASP A 55 -3.97 7.64 -15.66
C ASP A 55 -3.02 6.43 -15.78
N ASP A 56 -3.50 5.26 -15.35
CA ASP A 56 -2.78 3.99 -15.29
C ASP A 56 -1.47 4.00 -14.48
N ARG A 57 -1.32 4.96 -13.54
CA ARG A 57 -0.11 5.12 -12.74
C ARG A 57 -0.43 5.28 -11.25
N PHE A 58 0.41 4.65 -10.43
CA PHE A 58 0.44 4.86 -8.99
C PHE A 58 1.27 6.10 -8.64
N ARG A 59 0.73 6.91 -7.73
CA ARG A 59 1.39 8.03 -7.04
C ARG A 59 1.13 7.88 -5.55
N TYR A 60 1.91 8.58 -4.74
CA TYR A 60 1.69 8.58 -3.29
C TYR A 60 1.96 9.96 -2.68
N GLU A 61 1.29 10.18 -1.55
CA GLU A 61 1.49 11.32 -0.68
C GLU A 61 1.69 10.80 0.74
N VAL A 62 2.60 11.42 1.49
CA VAL A 62 2.79 11.15 2.92
C VAL A 62 2.32 12.39 3.67
N ILE A 63 1.20 12.26 4.38
CA ILE A 63 0.44 13.38 4.97
C ILE A 63 0.24 13.21 6.47
#